data_AF-A0A4V2Y1E2-F1
#
_entry.id   AF-A0A4V2Y1E2-F1
#
_cell.length_a   1.000
_cell.length_b   1.000
_cell.length_c   1.000
_cell.angle_alpha   90.00
_cell.angle_beta   90.00
_cell.angle_gamma   90.00
#
_symmetry.space_group_name_H-M   'P 1'
#
loop_
_entity.id
_entity.type
_entity.pdbx_description
1 polymer ?
#
loop_
_entity_poly.entity_id
_entity_poly.type
_entity_poly.pdbx_seq_one_letter_code
_entity_poly.pdbx_strand_id
1 'polypeptide(L)' 'PVTRLVKPEEFVELREEAEEIGFAGVMSGPLVRSSYRAGRLYQQAIDARAGVIAAG' A
#
# COMPACT_ATOMS: atom_id res chain seq x y z
N PRO A 1 -24.98 6.89 4.28
CA PRO A 1 -24.15 8.03 4.75
C PRO A 1 -22.77 7.50 5.19
N VAL A 2 -21.73 8.34 5.17
CA VAL A 2 -20.41 7.97 5.73
C VAL A 2 -20.52 7.92 7.26
N THR A 3 -20.12 6.80 7.88
CA THR A 3 -20.25 6.57 9.33
C THR A 3 -18.99 6.89 10.11
N ARG A 4 -17.82 6.92 9.44
CA ARG A 4 -16.53 7.20 10.07
C ARG A 4 -15.55 7.79 9.06
N LEU A 5 -14.81 8.80 9.49
CA LEU A 5 -13.61 9.28 8.82
C LEU A 5 -12.41 8.76 9.61
N VAL A 6 -11.61 7.91 8.97
CA VAL A 6 -10.38 7.37 9.54
C VAL A 6 -9.33 8.48 9.66
N LYS A 7 -8.51 8.39 10.71
CA LYS A 7 -7.36 9.28 10.85
C LYS A 7 -6.26 8.92 9.85
N PRO A 8 -5.38 9.86 9.48
CA PRO A 8 -4.26 9.57 8.60
C PRO A 8 -3.38 8.39 9.07
N GLU A 9 -3.19 8.24 10.38
CA GLU A 9 -2.34 7.21 10.98
C GLU A 9 -2.90 5.79 10.74
N GLU A 10 -4.23 5.63 10.75
CA GLU A 10 -4.87 4.33 10.49
C GLU A 10 -4.56 3.83 9.07
N PHE A 11 -4.37 4.73 8.09
CA PHE A 11 -3.94 4.32 6.75
C PHE A 11 -2.49 3.79 6.74
N VAL A 12 -1.63 4.35 7.59
CA VAL A 12 -0.24 3.91 7.72
C VAL A 12 -0.19 2.52 8.37
N GLU A 13 -0.95 2.31 9.44
CA GLU A 13 -1.07 1.01 10.12
C GLU A 13 -1.58 -0.06 9.15
N LEU A 14 -2.63 0.23 8.36
CA LEU A 14 -3.15 -0.70 7.36
C LEU A 14 -2.16 -1.02 6.24
N ARG A 15 -1.28 -0.08 5.90
CA ARG A 15 -0.22 -0.32 4.91
C ARG A 15 0.80 -1.30 5.48
N GLU A 16 1.24 -1.08 6.71
CA GLU A 16 2.22 -1.93 7.40
C GLU A 16 1.68 -3.34 7.61
N GLU A 17 0.43 -3.48 8.06
CA GLU A 17 -0.24 -4.78 8.19
C GLU A 17 -0.30 -5.52 6.85
N ALA A 18 -0.63 -4.83 5.75
CA ALA A 18 -0.66 -5.46 4.43
C ALA A 18 0.75 -5.86 3.93
N GLU A 19 1.77 -5.07 4.24
CA GLU A 19 3.17 -5.42 3.96
C GLU A 19 3.58 -6.68 4.76
N GLU A 20 3.22 -6.77 6.04
CA GLU A 20 3.47 -7.95 6.90
C GLU A 20 2.72 -9.21 6.41
N ILE A 21 1.51 -9.06 5.88
CA ILE A 21 0.75 -10.15 5.23
C ILE A 21 1.48 -10.67 3.97
N GLY A 22 2.37 -9.87 3.37
CA GLY A 22 3.14 -10.24 2.20
C GLY A 22 2.57 -9.74 0.87
N PHE A 23 1.74 -8.69 0.87
CA PHE A 23 1.35 -8.02 -0.36
C PHE A 23 2.59 -7.39 -1.03
N ALA A 24 2.85 -7.74 -2.28
CA ALA A 24 4.05 -7.27 -3.01
C ALA A 24 4.09 -5.74 -3.25
N GLY A 25 2.95 -5.05 -3.15
CA GLY A 25 2.87 -3.60 -3.23
C GLY A 25 1.56 -3.08 -2.65
N VAL A 26 1.63 -2.02 -1.86
CA VAL A 26 0.49 -1.47 -1.11
C VAL A 26 0.44 0.06 -1.25
N MET A 27 -0.75 0.62 -1.47
CA MET A 27 -1.03 2.05 -1.31
C MET A 27 -2.26 2.24 -0.43
N SER A 28 -2.09 2.96 0.67
CA SER A 28 -3.14 3.23 1.65
C SER A 28 -3.18 4.72 1.95
N GLY A 29 -4.36 5.34 1.82
CA GLY A 29 -4.54 6.76 2.06
C GLY A 29 -5.94 7.27 1.68
N PRO A 30 -6.37 8.43 2.19
CA PRO A 30 -7.76 8.91 2.08
C PRO A 30 -8.23 9.16 0.64
N LEU A 31 -7.30 9.52 -0.24
CA LEU A 31 -7.59 9.84 -1.64
C LEU A 31 -7.21 8.72 -2.61
N VAL A 32 -6.68 7.59 -2.12
CA VAL A 32 -6.30 6.47 -2.96
C VAL A 32 -7.56 5.89 -3.63
N ARG A 33 -7.42 5.52 -4.90
CA ARG A 33 -8.42 4.85 -5.74
C ARG A 33 -7.74 3.72 -6.51
N SER A 34 -8.52 2.85 -7.12
CA SER A 34 -8.02 1.65 -7.81
C SER A 34 -6.91 1.93 -8.84
N SER A 35 -6.97 3.05 -9.57
CA SER A 35 -5.97 3.42 -10.59
C SER A 35 -4.92 4.41 -10.11
N TYR A 36 -5.01 4.91 -8.87
CA TYR A 36 -4.11 5.93 -8.36
C TYR A 36 -2.67 5.41 -8.35
N ARG A 37 -1.80 6.05 -9.15
CA ARG A 37 -0.38 5.68 -9.28
C ARG A 37 -0.16 4.18 -9.56
N ALA A 38 -1.07 3.54 -10.29
CA ALA A 38 -1.02 2.11 -10.58
C ALA A 38 0.31 1.67 -11.24
N GLY A 39 0.90 2.48 -12.12
CA GLY A 39 2.21 2.18 -12.70
C GLY A 39 3.35 2.10 -11.67
N ARG A 40 3.33 2.98 -10.66
CA ARG A 40 4.31 2.95 -9.56
C ARG A 40 4.08 1.73 -8.66
N LEU A 41 2.82 1.45 -8.34
CA LEU A 41 2.43 0.29 -7.54
C LEU A 41 2.85 -1.02 -8.22
N TYR A 42 2.69 -1.11 -9.54
CA TYR A 42 3.14 -2.23 -10.35
C TYR A 42 4.66 -2.40 -10.27
N GLN A 43 5.43 -1.33 -10.46
CA GLN A 43 6.89 -1.41 -10.36
C GLN A 43 7.34 -1.88 -8.98
N GLN A 44 6.75 -1.32 -7.91
CA GLN A 44 7.03 -1.74 -6.54
C GLN A 44 6.75 -3.24 -6.33
N ALA A 45 5.65 -3.76 -6.89
CA ALA A 45 5.31 -5.18 -6.80
C ALA A 45 6.26 -6.09 -7.60
N ILE A 46 6.74 -5.62 -8.76
CA ILE A 46 7.75 -6.34 -9.55
C ILE A 46 9.08 -6.39 -8.79
N ASP A 47 9.53 -5.26 -8.27
CA ASP A 47 10.80 -5.15 -7.52
C ASP A 47 10.77 -6.02 -6.25
N ALA A 48 9.64 -6.06 -5.53
CA ALA A 48 9.46 -6.88 -4.33
C ALA A 48 9.55 -8.38 -4.66
N ARG A 49 8.91 -8.81 -5.76
CA ARG A 49 8.95 -10.21 -6.23
C ARG A 49 10.32 -10.62 -6.74
N ALA A 50 11.09 -9.69 -7.30
CA ALA A 50 12.45 -9.93 -7.75
C ALA A 50 13.46 -10.03 -6.59
N GLY A 51 13.03 -9.85 -5.34
CA GLY A 51 13.91 -9.87 -4.16
C GLY A 51 14.78 -8.62 -4.03
N VAL A 52 14.51 -7.57 -4.82
CA VAL A 52 15.31 -6.34 -4.85
C VAL A 52 15.03 -5.45 -3.63
N ILE A 53 13.85 -5.59 -3.01
CA ILE A 53 13.44 -4.77 -1.86
C ILE A 53 13.43 -5.53 -0.52
N ALA A 54 13.90 -6.78 -0.48
CA ALA A 54 14.02 -7.52 0.79
C ALA A 54 15.21 -7.08 1.66
N ALA A 55 15.96 -6.07 1.24
CA ALA A 55 17.06 -5.47 1.99
C ALA A 55 16.93 -3.94 1.96
N GLY A 56 16.14 -3.42 2.90
CA GLY A 56 16.01 -2.00 3.19
C GLY A 56 15.53 -1.82 4.62
#